data_AF-K7VU12-F1
#
_entry.id   AF-K7VU12-F1
#
_cell.length_a   1.000
_cell.length_b   1.000
_cell.length_c   1.000
_cell.angle_alpha   90.00
_cell.angle_beta   90.00
_cell.angle_gamma   90.00
#
_symmetry.space_group_name_H-M   'P 1'
#
loop_
_entity.id
_entity.type
_entity.pdbx_description
1 polymer ?
#
loop_
_entity_poly.entity_id
_entity_poly.type
_entity_poly.pdbx_seq_one_letter_code
_entity_poly.pdbx_strand_id
1 'polypeptide(L)'
;MRLINVLAATLIGVTVILVQPQNTAALDGGEINNIAKQITVKIEGKNKGTGVIVKKEGNTYTVLTNHHVVREQGKYILITPNGKTYNFNSSNIRQLPNLDLAVVQFTSNDNYTVATLGDSNELKQSTEIYNFGWAVNDTICFKGCDRFYNGIINGIAPNPDEGYALIISNNTLPGMSGGPILNSQGTLVGINGLSVKNVLSGAVEFKGIPINKYKPYQNLVIVSQPTPTFKPQPPKSQPRTSPTATPQPTSNKNNSPTDFYLANTFKGHSSYVYSVAISADGRTLASGSYDKNIKIWNLATGKLIRTLSGHSHAVLSVAISPDGRTLASGGGDKTIKIWRVSGR
;
A
#
# COMPACT_ATOMS: atom_id res chain seq x y z
N MET A 1 -13.72 -20.17 -8.67
CA MET A 1 -14.34 -20.77 -9.87
C MET A 1 -15.85 -20.73 -9.65
N ARG A 2 -16.53 -19.70 -10.17
CA ARG A 2 -17.99 -19.70 -10.28
C ARG A 2 -18.29 -20.04 -11.74
N LEU A 3 -19.01 -21.14 -11.96
CA LEU A 3 -19.55 -21.50 -13.27
C LEU A 3 -20.63 -20.49 -13.64
N ILE A 4 -20.63 -20.02 -14.88
CA ILE A 4 -21.71 -19.19 -15.42
C ILE A 4 -22.15 -19.83 -16.73
N ASN A 5 -23.46 -20.09 -16.82
CA ASN A 5 -24.15 -20.61 -17.99
C ASN A 5 -23.90 -19.70 -19.20
N VAL A 6 -23.46 -20.30 -20.30
CA VAL A 6 -23.44 -19.67 -21.62
C VAL A 6 -24.75 -20.05 -22.31
N LEU A 7 -25.61 -19.07 -22.57
CA LEU A 7 -26.67 -19.20 -23.56
C LEU A 7 -26.04 -18.89 -24.92
N ALA A 8 -25.91 -19.92 -25.76
CA ALA A 8 -25.51 -19.75 -27.15
C ALA A 8 -26.73 -19.34 -27.97
N ALA A 9 -26.72 -18.12 -28.52
CA ALA A 9 -27.56 -17.76 -29.65
C ALA A 9 -26.69 -17.83 -30.91
N THR A 10 -26.98 -18.78 -31.79
CA THR A 10 -26.32 -18.91 -33.09
C THR A 10 -26.99 -17.94 -34.05
N LEU A 11 -26.24 -16.94 -34.54
CA LEU A 11 -26.60 -16.21 -35.75
C LEU A 11 -25.39 -16.23 -36.70
N ILE A 12 -25.66 -16.55 -37.95
CA ILE A 12 -24.70 -16.78 -39.03
C ILE A 12 -24.01 -15.46 -39.40
N GLY A 13 -22.68 -15.45 -39.38
CA GLY A 13 -21.85 -14.40 -39.99
C GLY A 13 -21.50 -13.22 -39.08
N VAL A 14 -20.19 -13.09 -38.78
CA VAL A 14 -19.54 -12.04 -37.98
C VAL A 14 -19.67 -12.22 -36.45
N THR A 15 -18.62 -12.76 -35.83
CA THR A 15 -18.44 -12.75 -34.37
C THR A 15 -18.14 -11.32 -33.92
N VAL A 16 -19.17 -10.56 -33.55
CA VAL A 16 -18.99 -9.35 -32.74
C VAL A 16 -18.91 -9.80 -31.28
N ILE A 17 -17.70 -9.84 -30.73
CA ILE A 17 -17.53 -9.98 -29.28
C ILE A 17 -17.88 -8.61 -28.67
N LEU A 18 -19.14 -8.44 -28.29
CA LEU A 18 -19.50 -7.40 -27.34
C LEU A 18 -18.94 -7.82 -25.97
N VAL A 19 -17.70 -7.42 -25.70
CA VAL A 19 -17.18 -7.42 -24.33
C VAL A 19 -17.93 -6.31 -23.60
N GLN A 20 -19.10 -6.64 -23.05
CA GLN A 20 -19.66 -5.81 -22.00
C GLN A 20 -18.63 -5.80 -20.87
N PRO A 21 -18.17 -4.62 -20.40
CA PRO A 21 -17.40 -4.55 -19.18
C PRO A 21 -18.25 -5.23 -18.12
N GLN A 22 -17.78 -6.37 -17.62
CA GLN A 22 -18.37 -6.96 -16.43
C GLN A 22 -18.16 -5.90 -15.36
N ASN A 23 -19.24 -5.25 -14.94
CA ASN A 23 -19.25 -4.41 -13.75
C ASN A 23 -18.80 -5.31 -12.60
N THR A 24 -17.49 -5.30 -12.31
CA THR A 24 -16.98 -5.79 -11.04
C THR A 24 -17.75 -5.02 -9.99
N ALA A 25 -18.59 -5.71 -9.22
CA ALA A 25 -19.38 -5.09 -8.17
C ALA A 25 -18.45 -4.21 -7.32
N ALA A 26 -18.91 -3.00 -6.99
CA ALA A 26 -18.17 -2.08 -6.13
C ALA A 26 -17.74 -2.81 -4.85
N LEU A 27 -16.50 -2.55 -4.43
CA LEU A 27 -16.00 -3.03 -3.14
C LEU A 27 -16.78 -2.36 -2.02
N ASP A 28 -16.93 -3.04 -0.89
CA ASP A 28 -17.48 -2.38 0.28
C ASP A 28 -16.46 -1.42 0.91
N GLY A 29 -16.94 -0.46 1.71
CA GLY A 29 -16.07 0.53 2.35
C GLY A 29 -15.00 -0.07 3.27
N GLY A 30 -15.23 -1.25 3.85
CA GLY A 30 -14.26 -1.96 4.67
C GLY A 30 -13.11 -2.54 3.84
N GLU A 31 -13.43 -3.13 2.69
CA GLU A 31 -12.44 -3.59 1.70
C GLU A 31 -11.58 -2.43 1.20
N ILE A 32 -12.19 -1.28 0.88
CA ILE A 32 -11.48 -0.09 0.39
C ILE A 32 -10.60 0.50 1.49
N ASN A 33 -11.06 0.53 2.74
CA ASN A 33 -10.24 0.95 3.88
C ASN A 33 -9.00 0.05 4.05
N ASN A 34 -9.16 -1.27 3.91
CA ASN A 34 -8.05 -2.20 3.99
C ASN A 34 -7.02 -1.97 2.87
N ILE A 35 -7.48 -1.72 1.63
CA ILE A 35 -6.60 -1.33 0.52
C ILE A 35 -5.85 -0.04 0.87
N ALA A 36 -6.58 0.99 1.31
CA ALA A 36 -6.02 2.28 1.64
C ALA A 36 -4.91 2.19 2.71
N LYS A 37 -5.13 1.38 3.76
CA LYS A 37 -4.12 1.13 4.81
C LYS A 37 -2.85 0.50 4.27
N GLN A 38 -2.96 -0.44 3.35
CA GLN A 38 -1.81 -1.20 2.84
C GLN A 38 -0.94 -0.42 1.84
N ILE A 39 -1.49 0.59 1.17
CA ILE A 39 -0.76 1.40 0.18
C ILE A 39 -0.23 2.72 0.76
N THR A 40 -0.62 3.07 1.98
CA THR A 40 -0.38 4.40 2.56
C THR A 40 0.77 4.38 3.55
N VAL A 41 1.64 5.37 3.44
CA VAL A 41 2.72 5.64 4.41
C VAL A 41 2.42 6.90 5.21
N LYS A 42 2.95 6.98 6.43
CA LYS A 42 2.99 8.22 7.22
C LYS A 42 4.32 8.92 6.97
N ILE A 43 4.30 10.24 6.87
CA ILE A 43 5.51 11.06 6.74
C ILE A 43 5.60 12.00 7.94
N GLU A 44 6.74 11.95 8.61
CA GLU A 44 7.05 12.81 9.75
C GLU A 44 8.30 13.63 9.46
N GLY A 45 8.22 14.94 9.64
CA GLY A 45 9.34 15.87 9.53
C GLY A 45 8.93 17.22 10.08
N LYS A 46 9.47 18.30 9.51
CA LYS A 46 9.04 19.66 9.87
C LYS A 46 7.54 19.85 9.63
N ASN A 47 7.05 19.32 8.51
CA ASN A 47 5.64 19.09 8.28
C ASN A 47 5.34 17.60 8.43
N LYS A 48 4.11 17.29 8.83
CA LYS A 48 3.60 15.93 8.95
C LYS A 48 2.54 15.71 7.88
N GLY A 49 2.53 14.53 7.30
CA GLY A 49 1.58 14.20 6.25
C GLY A 49 1.51 12.72 5.96
N THR A 50 0.95 12.43 4.80
CA THR A 50 0.68 11.09 4.29
C THR A 50 1.33 10.94 2.92
N GLY A 51 1.65 9.71 2.51
CA GLY A 51 2.06 9.41 1.14
C GLY A 51 1.46 8.09 0.66
N VAL A 52 1.50 7.85 -0.65
CA VAL A 52 0.99 6.64 -1.29
C VAL A 52 2.11 5.92 -2.03
N ILE A 53 2.27 4.61 -1.81
CA ILE A 53 3.21 3.77 -2.56
C ILE A 53 2.63 3.53 -3.96
N VAL A 54 3.23 4.14 -4.98
CA VAL A 54 2.68 4.17 -6.35
C VAL A 54 3.49 3.36 -7.36
N LYS A 55 4.71 2.95 -7.01
CA LYS A 55 5.58 2.16 -7.89
C LYS A 55 6.55 1.29 -7.10
N LYS A 56 6.92 0.14 -7.65
CA LYS A 56 8.04 -0.69 -7.20
C LYS A 56 8.90 -1.09 -8.40
N GLU A 57 10.21 -0.88 -8.30
CA GLU A 57 11.22 -1.30 -9.28
C GLU A 57 12.34 -2.02 -8.53
N GLY A 58 12.48 -3.33 -8.74
CA GLY A 58 13.33 -4.16 -7.89
C GLY A 58 12.91 -4.05 -6.43
N ASN A 59 13.83 -3.60 -5.56
CA ASN A 59 13.56 -3.36 -4.14
C ASN A 59 13.24 -1.90 -3.82
N THR A 60 13.21 -1.02 -4.81
CA THR A 60 12.95 0.40 -4.62
C THR A 60 11.47 0.72 -4.81
N TYR A 61 10.88 1.33 -3.80
CA TYR A 61 9.51 1.80 -3.79
C TYR A 61 9.48 3.31 -3.99
N THR A 62 8.57 3.79 -4.84
CA THR A 62 8.29 5.22 -5.01
C THR A 62 7.01 5.58 -4.27
N VAL A 63 7.12 6.59 -3.42
CA VAL A 63 6.01 7.21 -2.70
C VAL A 63 5.68 8.56 -3.32
N LEU A 64 4.41 8.75 -3.63
CA LEU A 64 3.84 10.03 -4.04
C LEU A 64 3.22 10.71 -2.82
N THR A 65 3.49 12.00 -2.63
CA THR A 65 2.90 12.83 -1.57
C THR A 65 2.71 14.26 -2.10
N ASN A 66 2.09 15.15 -1.32
CA ASN A 66 2.11 16.56 -1.68
C ASN A 66 3.49 17.17 -1.43
N HIS A 67 3.90 18.12 -2.27
CA HIS A 67 5.18 18.78 -2.09
C HIS A 67 5.20 19.59 -0.79
N HIS A 68 4.13 20.28 -0.41
CA HIS A 68 4.09 21.03 0.86
C HIS A 68 4.30 20.17 2.12
N VAL A 69 4.05 18.86 2.07
CA VAL A 69 4.33 17.93 3.18
C VAL A 69 5.83 17.78 3.39
N VAL A 70 6.64 17.94 2.33
CA VAL A 70 8.07 17.61 2.33
C VAL A 70 8.98 18.71 1.78
N ARG A 71 8.45 19.91 1.47
CA ARG A 71 9.18 21.02 0.83
C ARG A 71 10.25 21.66 1.71
N GLU A 72 10.12 21.51 3.03
CA GLU A 72 11.01 22.19 3.95
C GLU A 72 12.37 21.48 4.01
N GLN A 73 13.45 22.25 4.14
CA GLN A 73 14.78 21.67 4.33
C GLN A 73 14.84 20.90 5.66
N GLY A 74 15.35 19.65 5.61
CA GLY A 74 15.50 18.84 6.81
C GLY A 74 15.46 17.34 6.56
N LYS A 75 15.40 16.62 7.69
CA LYS A 75 15.24 15.17 7.75
C LYS A 75 13.76 14.82 7.87
N TYR A 76 13.37 13.76 7.18
CA TYR A 76 12.04 13.18 7.22
C TYR A 76 12.12 11.68 7.50
N ILE A 77 11.07 11.17 8.12
CA ILE A 77 10.86 9.76 8.43
C ILE A 77 9.61 9.32 7.67
N LEU A 78 9.78 8.30 6.84
CA LEU A 78 8.69 7.56 6.22
C LEU A 78 8.39 6.34 7.06
N ILE A 79 7.14 6.17 7.50
CA ILE A 79 6.67 5.02 8.27
C ILE A 79 5.71 4.23 7.39
N THR A 80 6.10 3.00 7.08
CA THR A 80 5.35 2.09 6.19
C THR A 80 4.17 1.41 6.90
N PRO A 81 3.23 0.79 6.17
CA PRO A 81 2.05 0.13 6.76
C PRO A 81 2.37 -0.91 7.85
N ASN A 82 3.52 -1.59 7.74
CA ASN A 82 3.97 -2.57 8.74
C ASN A 82 4.77 -1.93 9.90
N GLY A 83 4.81 -0.60 9.99
CA GLY A 83 5.48 0.17 11.05
C GLY A 83 6.98 0.40 10.83
N LYS A 84 7.59 -0.14 9.76
CA LYS A 84 9.02 0.06 9.51
C LYS A 84 9.30 1.47 9.02
N THR A 85 10.43 2.02 9.47
CA THR A 85 10.80 3.41 9.22
C THR A 85 11.97 3.54 8.25
N TYR A 86 11.94 4.57 7.43
CA TYR A 86 12.98 4.90 6.45
C TYR A 86 13.26 6.40 6.51
N ASN A 87 14.53 6.77 6.69
CA ASN A 87 14.93 8.17 6.74
C ASN A 87 15.24 8.68 5.34
N PHE A 88 14.83 9.90 5.04
CA PHE A 88 15.22 10.61 3.82
C PHE A 88 15.42 12.10 4.11
N ASN A 89 16.19 12.77 3.26
CA ASN A 89 16.43 14.21 3.37
C ASN A 89 15.71 14.95 2.24
N SER A 90 15.62 16.27 2.39
CA SER A 90 15.11 17.15 1.34
C SER A 90 15.79 16.97 -0.03
N SER A 91 17.07 16.58 -0.05
CA SER A 91 17.81 16.28 -1.28
C SER A 91 17.36 15.01 -2.01
N ASN A 92 16.62 14.12 -1.35
CA ASN A 92 16.05 12.90 -1.93
C ASN A 92 14.65 13.11 -2.52
N ILE A 93 14.10 14.32 -2.37
CA ILE A 93 12.75 14.68 -2.78
C ILE A 93 12.80 15.27 -4.19
N ARG A 94 11.87 14.87 -5.03
CA ARG A 94 11.68 15.49 -6.33
C ARG A 94 10.26 16.01 -6.50
N GLN A 95 10.11 17.32 -6.51
CA GLN A 95 8.86 17.98 -6.88
C GLN A 95 8.55 17.72 -8.36
N LEU A 96 7.28 17.49 -8.68
CA LEU A 96 6.79 17.38 -10.04
C LEU A 96 6.52 18.79 -10.61
N PRO A 97 6.87 19.07 -11.88
CA PRO A 97 6.72 20.41 -12.46
C PRO A 97 5.28 20.91 -12.38
N ASN A 98 5.09 22.13 -11.87
CA ASN A 98 3.80 22.83 -11.76
C ASN A 98 2.72 22.10 -10.94
N LEU A 99 3.13 21.14 -10.11
CA LEU A 99 2.23 20.40 -9.23
C LEU A 99 2.71 20.53 -7.79
N ASP A 100 1.77 20.57 -6.86
CA ASP A 100 2.05 20.35 -5.44
C ASP A 100 2.12 18.84 -5.13
N LEU A 101 2.91 18.14 -5.94
CA LEU A 101 3.23 16.72 -5.79
C LEU A 101 4.74 16.56 -5.75
N ALA A 102 5.19 15.63 -4.92
CA ALA A 102 6.58 15.22 -4.85
C ALA A 102 6.69 13.71 -4.75
N VAL A 103 7.81 13.19 -5.24
CA VAL A 103 8.18 11.78 -5.11
C VAL A 103 9.35 11.61 -4.18
N VAL A 104 9.28 10.54 -3.38
CA VAL A 104 10.35 10.07 -2.49
C VAL A 104 10.53 8.58 -2.71
N GLN A 105 11.76 8.08 -2.64
CA GLN A 105 12.06 6.67 -2.78
C GLN A 105 12.65 6.07 -1.50
N PHE A 106 12.32 4.81 -1.25
CA PHE A 106 12.97 4.00 -0.23
C PHE A 106 13.20 2.58 -0.77
N THR A 107 14.22 1.89 -0.27
CA THR A 107 14.55 0.52 -0.68
C THR A 107 14.24 -0.46 0.44
N SER A 108 13.54 -1.55 0.13
CA SER A 108 13.24 -2.62 1.08
C SER A 108 13.10 -3.97 0.40
N ASN A 109 13.48 -5.02 1.13
CA ASN A 109 13.20 -6.41 0.76
C ASN A 109 11.79 -6.87 1.20
N ASP A 110 11.10 -6.05 2.01
CA ASP A 110 9.71 -6.32 2.37
C ASP A 110 8.79 -6.08 1.17
N ASN A 111 7.68 -6.81 1.12
CA ASN A 111 6.68 -6.68 0.06
C ASN A 111 5.56 -5.75 0.50
N TYR A 112 5.64 -4.48 0.09
CA TYR A 112 4.60 -3.50 0.30
C TYR A 112 3.62 -3.48 -0.87
N THR A 113 2.33 -3.27 -0.58
CA THR A 113 1.29 -3.13 -1.60
C THR A 113 1.51 -1.82 -2.36
N VAL A 114 1.50 -1.91 -3.70
CA VAL A 114 1.55 -0.75 -4.59
C VAL A 114 0.12 -0.41 -5.01
N ALA A 115 -0.23 0.88 -4.95
CA ALA A 115 -1.54 1.36 -5.37
C ALA A 115 -1.80 1.05 -6.84
N THR A 116 -3.00 0.53 -7.13
CA THR A 116 -3.48 0.42 -8.52
C THR A 116 -3.93 1.80 -8.97
N LEU A 117 -3.30 2.35 -10.01
CA LEU A 117 -3.66 3.66 -10.54
C LEU A 117 -4.94 3.57 -11.37
N GLY A 118 -5.97 4.29 -10.96
CA GLY A 118 -7.23 4.44 -11.70
C GLY A 118 -7.14 5.51 -12.78
N ASP A 119 -8.29 5.87 -13.36
CA ASP A 119 -8.40 6.98 -14.32
C ASP A 119 -9.22 8.13 -13.72
N SER A 120 -8.56 9.27 -13.43
CA SER A 120 -9.27 10.44 -12.91
C SER A 120 -10.22 11.09 -13.91
N ASN A 121 -10.11 10.81 -15.21
CA ASN A 121 -11.00 11.38 -16.22
C ASN A 121 -12.41 10.79 -16.14
N GLU A 122 -12.57 9.65 -15.47
CA GLU A 122 -13.86 9.02 -15.21
C GLU A 122 -14.63 9.73 -14.08
N LEU A 123 -13.94 10.55 -13.27
CA LEU A 123 -14.55 11.29 -12.18
C LEU A 123 -15.49 12.36 -12.72
N LYS A 124 -16.67 12.44 -12.11
CA LYS A 124 -17.68 13.47 -12.35
C LYS A 124 -18.22 13.96 -11.00
N GLN A 125 -18.93 15.09 -11.01
CA GLN A 125 -19.67 15.51 -9.82
C GLN A 125 -20.57 14.37 -9.32
N SER A 126 -20.66 14.23 -8.00
CA SER A 126 -21.34 13.15 -7.28
C SER A 126 -20.72 11.75 -7.39
N THR A 127 -19.53 11.60 -8.01
CA THR A 127 -18.80 10.33 -7.99
C THR A 127 -18.37 10.00 -6.57
N GLU A 128 -18.68 8.80 -6.10
CA GLU A 128 -18.27 8.31 -4.78
C GLU A 128 -16.75 8.10 -4.71
N ILE A 129 -16.16 8.55 -3.62
CA ILE A 129 -14.73 8.45 -3.34
C ILE A 129 -14.46 8.13 -1.87
N TYR A 130 -13.26 7.62 -1.61
CA TYR A 130 -12.81 7.25 -0.29
C TYR A 130 -11.44 7.87 -0.01
N ASN A 131 -11.38 8.69 1.03
CA ASN A 131 -10.18 9.40 1.44
C ASN A 131 -9.55 8.70 2.63
N PHE A 132 -8.23 8.52 2.59
CA PHE A 132 -7.47 7.97 3.71
C PHE A 132 -6.26 8.85 4.03
N GLY A 133 -5.85 8.87 5.29
CA GLY A 133 -4.59 9.50 5.69
C GLY A 133 -4.39 9.55 7.20
N TRP A 134 -3.20 10.00 7.59
CA TRP A 134 -2.79 10.10 8.99
C TRP A 134 -3.05 11.51 9.52
N ALA A 135 -4.11 11.68 10.29
CA ALA A 135 -4.43 12.95 10.93
C ALA A 135 -3.40 13.32 12.01
N VAL A 136 -3.11 14.61 12.17
CA VAL A 136 -2.34 15.16 13.28
C VAL A 136 -3.24 15.99 14.19
N ASN A 137 -3.01 15.88 15.50
CA ASN A 137 -3.75 16.58 16.55
C ASN A 137 -5.26 16.28 16.62
N ASP A 138 -5.67 15.08 16.20
CA ASP A 138 -7.02 14.62 16.48
C ASP A 138 -7.12 14.21 17.96
N THR A 139 -7.93 14.95 18.72
CA THR A 139 -8.17 14.77 20.16
C THR A 139 -8.75 13.40 20.51
N ILE A 140 -9.18 12.62 19.51
CA ILE A 140 -9.77 11.27 19.64
C ILE A 140 -8.79 10.17 19.18
N CYS A 141 -7.47 10.45 19.06
CA CYS A 141 -6.44 9.48 18.63
C CYS A 141 -6.18 8.27 19.59
N PHE A 142 -7.16 7.81 20.36
CA PHE A 142 -7.07 6.64 21.24
C PHE A 142 -7.04 5.28 20.49
N LYS A 143 -7.35 5.25 19.18
CA LYS A 143 -7.44 4.01 18.37
C LYS A 143 -6.61 4.02 17.06
N GLY A 144 -5.64 4.91 16.94
CA GLY A 144 -4.91 5.15 15.69
C GLY A 144 -5.31 6.48 15.07
N CYS A 145 -4.34 7.14 14.45
CA CYS A 145 -4.54 8.44 13.80
C CYS A 145 -4.80 8.30 12.29
N ASP A 146 -4.95 7.08 11.79
CA ASP A 146 -5.48 6.83 10.46
C ASP A 146 -6.96 7.23 10.41
N ARG A 147 -7.36 7.94 9.36
CA ARG A 147 -8.73 8.36 9.10
C ARG A 147 -9.14 7.85 7.75
N PHE A 148 -10.36 7.34 7.68
CA PHE A 148 -10.98 6.85 6.47
C PHE A 148 -12.35 7.51 6.36
N TYR A 149 -12.59 8.24 5.28
CA TYR A 149 -13.84 8.95 5.04
C TYR A 149 -14.40 8.60 3.67
N ASN A 150 -15.65 8.19 3.64
CA ASN A 150 -16.47 8.12 2.43
C ASN A 150 -16.92 9.53 2.02
N GLY A 151 -17.03 9.76 0.72
CA GLY A 151 -17.30 11.09 0.18
C GLY A 151 -17.72 11.08 -1.27
N ILE A 152 -17.85 12.28 -1.82
CA ILE A 152 -18.11 12.51 -3.23
C ILE A 152 -17.20 13.59 -3.81
N ILE A 153 -17.06 13.58 -5.13
CA ILE A 153 -16.58 14.72 -5.91
C ILE A 153 -17.67 15.78 -5.96
N ASN A 154 -17.43 16.95 -5.38
CA ASN A 154 -18.31 18.11 -5.47
C ASN A 154 -18.14 18.86 -6.80
N GLY A 155 -16.95 18.80 -7.39
CA GLY A 155 -16.66 19.47 -8.65
C GLY A 155 -15.24 19.20 -9.15
N ILE A 156 -15.00 19.57 -10.40
CA ILE A 156 -13.68 19.49 -11.04
C ILE A 156 -13.33 20.87 -11.57
N ALA A 157 -12.28 21.47 -11.02
CA ALA A 157 -11.81 22.78 -11.43
C ALA A 157 -11.12 22.69 -12.81
N PRO A 158 -11.52 23.50 -13.80
CA PRO A 158 -10.96 23.44 -15.14
C PRO A 158 -9.53 23.99 -15.22
N ASN A 159 -9.21 25.01 -14.41
CA ASN A 159 -7.90 25.66 -14.35
C ASN A 159 -7.37 25.63 -12.91
N PRO A 160 -6.84 24.48 -12.45
CA PRO A 160 -6.44 24.32 -11.07
C PRO A 160 -5.03 24.86 -10.80
N ASP A 161 -4.90 25.64 -9.72
CA ASP A 161 -3.59 26.03 -9.18
C ASP A 161 -2.85 24.80 -8.64
N GLU A 162 -1.58 24.66 -9.01
CA GLU A 162 -0.68 23.58 -8.57
C GLU A 162 -1.26 22.15 -8.75
N GLY A 163 -2.22 21.99 -9.67
CA GLY A 163 -2.85 20.71 -10.00
C GLY A 163 -4.07 20.32 -9.16
N TYR A 164 -4.51 21.14 -8.21
CA TYR A 164 -5.66 20.90 -7.34
C TYR A 164 -7.02 20.97 -8.06
N ALA A 165 -7.30 19.99 -8.91
CA ALA A 165 -8.50 19.97 -9.74
C ALA A 165 -9.71 19.36 -9.06
N LEU A 166 -9.53 18.43 -8.11
CA LEU A 166 -10.65 17.74 -7.47
C LEU A 166 -11.16 18.58 -6.31
N ILE A 167 -12.47 18.85 -6.27
CA ILE A 167 -13.15 19.45 -5.12
C ILE A 167 -13.97 18.33 -4.46
N ILE A 168 -13.75 18.06 -3.19
CA ILE A 168 -14.30 16.89 -2.49
C ILE A 168 -15.10 17.28 -1.24
N SER A 169 -16.05 16.42 -0.84
CA SER A 169 -16.96 16.68 0.28
C SER A 169 -16.38 16.44 1.68
N ASN A 170 -15.20 15.83 1.80
CA ASN A 170 -14.78 15.19 3.05
C ASN A 170 -13.95 16.10 3.94
N ASN A 171 -14.23 16.07 5.25
CA ASN A 171 -13.49 16.76 6.31
C ASN A 171 -12.09 16.17 6.50
N THR A 172 -11.20 16.39 5.54
CA THR A 172 -9.82 15.98 5.66
C THR A 172 -9.17 16.79 6.77
N LEU A 173 -8.52 16.08 7.69
CA LEU A 173 -7.86 16.69 8.84
C LEU A 173 -6.42 17.07 8.47
N PRO A 174 -5.81 18.04 9.19
CA PRO A 174 -4.37 18.26 9.10
C PRO A 174 -3.60 16.94 9.18
N GLY A 175 -2.59 16.74 8.33
CA GLY A 175 -1.81 15.50 8.25
C GLY A 175 -2.30 14.48 7.22
N MET A 176 -3.56 14.57 6.76
CA MET A 176 -4.05 13.69 5.69
C MET A 176 -3.56 14.10 4.29
N SER A 177 -2.92 15.26 4.14
CA SER A 177 -2.32 15.71 2.89
C SER A 177 -1.30 14.68 2.37
N GLY A 178 -1.36 14.39 1.08
CA GLY A 178 -0.58 13.38 0.38
C GLY A 178 -1.15 11.95 0.44
N GLY A 179 -2.29 11.76 1.12
CA GLY A 179 -2.99 10.48 1.20
C GLY A 179 -3.81 10.13 -0.04
N PRO A 180 -4.28 8.88 -0.16
CA PRO A 180 -4.99 8.43 -1.35
C PRO A 180 -6.44 8.92 -1.38
N ILE A 181 -6.91 9.23 -2.58
CA ILE A 181 -8.33 9.30 -2.95
C ILE A 181 -8.62 8.08 -3.81
N LEU A 182 -9.48 7.18 -3.34
CA LEU A 182 -9.84 5.93 -4.02
C LEU A 182 -11.27 6.01 -4.59
N ASN A 183 -11.53 5.31 -5.68
CA ASN A 183 -12.90 5.07 -6.17
C ASN A 183 -13.51 3.80 -5.56
N SER A 184 -14.76 3.47 -5.95
CA SER A 184 -15.50 2.28 -5.51
C SER A 184 -14.85 0.92 -5.83
N GLN A 185 -13.78 0.93 -6.63
CA GLN A 185 -13.01 -0.25 -7.03
C GLN A 185 -11.69 -0.34 -6.25
N GLY A 186 -11.45 0.58 -5.30
CA GLY A 186 -10.21 0.65 -4.52
C GLY A 186 -9.01 1.14 -5.32
N THR A 187 -9.21 1.71 -6.51
CA THR A 187 -8.12 2.25 -7.34
C THR A 187 -7.86 3.72 -7.01
N LEU A 188 -6.58 4.10 -7.04
CA LEU A 188 -6.11 5.45 -6.75
C LEU A 188 -6.50 6.39 -7.89
N VAL A 189 -7.43 7.31 -7.62
CA VAL A 189 -7.91 8.31 -8.59
C VAL A 189 -7.42 9.72 -8.28
N GLY A 190 -6.83 9.94 -7.11
CA GLY A 190 -6.24 11.24 -6.75
C GLY A 190 -5.40 11.19 -5.48
N ILE A 191 -4.75 12.31 -5.19
CA ILE A 191 -3.99 12.55 -3.97
C ILE A 191 -4.68 13.67 -3.20
N ASN A 192 -5.05 13.40 -1.96
CA ASN A 192 -5.68 14.37 -1.07
C ASN A 192 -4.69 15.47 -0.69
N GLY A 193 -5.12 16.73 -0.59
CA GLY A 193 -4.25 17.82 -0.16
C GLY A 193 -4.98 18.95 0.57
N LEU A 194 -4.94 20.16 0.03
CA LEU A 194 -5.30 21.38 0.76
C LEU A 194 -6.78 21.47 1.12
N SER A 195 -7.05 22.10 2.26
CA SER A 195 -8.35 22.69 2.59
C SER A 195 -8.27 24.21 2.43
N VAL A 196 -9.24 24.79 1.72
CA VAL A 196 -9.30 26.22 1.42
C VAL A 196 -10.61 26.77 1.96
N LYS A 197 -10.52 27.75 2.87
CA LYS A 197 -11.70 28.45 3.36
C LYS A 197 -12.11 29.53 2.34
N ASN A 198 -13.33 29.44 1.84
CA ASN A 198 -13.93 30.50 1.04
C ASN A 198 -14.17 31.73 1.92
N VAL A 199 -13.58 32.86 1.52
CA VAL A 199 -13.62 34.11 2.30
C VAL A 199 -15.02 34.70 2.35
N LEU A 200 -15.85 34.47 1.32
CA LEU A 200 -17.19 35.04 1.20
C LEU A 200 -18.26 34.18 1.89
N SER A 201 -18.26 32.88 1.65
CA SER A 201 -19.27 31.96 2.21
C SER A 201 -18.88 31.37 3.56
N GLY A 202 -17.61 31.46 3.94
CA GLY A 202 -17.05 30.79 5.12
C GLY A 202 -16.93 29.28 4.98
N ALA A 203 -17.41 28.68 3.88
CA ALA A 203 -17.35 27.26 3.61
C ALA A 203 -15.90 26.81 3.39
N VAL A 204 -15.55 25.61 3.85
CA VAL A 204 -14.24 25.01 3.60
C VAL A 204 -14.36 24.04 2.43
N GLU A 205 -13.60 24.28 1.38
CA GLU A 205 -13.42 23.37 0.26
C GLU A 205 -12.22 22.48 0.50
N PHE A 206 -12.39 21.18 0.30
CA PHE A 206 -11.30 20.22 0.35
C PHE A 206 -10.87 19.88 -1.07
N LYS A 207 -9.56 19.87 -1.33
CA LYS A 207 -9.03 19.75 -2.67
C LYS A 207 -8.07 18.57 -2.80
N GLY A 208 -8.06 17.97 -3.99
CA GLY A 208 -7.18 16.88 -4.37
C GLY A 208 -6.59 17.07 -5.76
N ILE A 209 -5.48 16.37 -6.00
CA ILE A 209 -4.79 16.36 -7.29
C ILE A 209 -5.15 15.07 -8.03
N PRO A 210 -5.71 15.12 -9.25
CA PRO A 210 -6.02 13.93 -10.05
C PRO A 210 -4.79 13.06 -10.29
N ILE A 211 -4.90 11.74 -10.13
CA ILE A 211 -3.78 10.82 -10.40
C ILE A 211 -3.28 10.90 -11.84
N ASN A 212 -4.15 11.27 -12.79
CA ASN A 212 -3.75 11.46 -14.19
C ASN A 212 -2.69 12.54 -14.37
N LYS A 213 -2.57 13.51 -13.45
CA LYS A 213 -1.49 14.51 -13.45
C LYS A 213 -0.13 13.89 -13.12
N TYR A 214 -0.10 12.78 -12.38
CA TYR A 214 1.12 12.02 -12.08
C TYR A 214 1.53 11.06 -13.21
N LYS A 215 0.57 10.51 -13.97
CA LYS A 215 0.85 9.44 -14.95
C LYS A 215 2.01 9.71 -15.93
N PRO A 216 2.21 10.93 -16.49
CA PRO A 216 3.35 11.23 -17.36
C PRO A 216 4.73 11.11 -16.69
N TYR A 217 4.77 11.11 -15.37
CA TYR A 217 5.99 11.18 -14.56
C TYR A 217 6.41 9.81 -13.98
N GLN A 218 5.69 8.73 -14.28
CA GLN A 218 5.97 7.38 -13.76
C GLN A 218 7.33 6.82 -14.18
N ASN A 219 7.86 7.26 -15.33
CA ASN A 219 9.13 6.80 -15.88
C ASN A 219 10.28 7.78 -15.62
N LEU A 220 10.08 8.76 -14.73
CA LEU A 220 11.17 9.64 -14.36
C LEU A 220 12.26 8.81 -13.66
N VAL A 221 13.42 8.70 -14.32
CA VAL A 221 14.62 8.17 -13.70
C VAL A 221 15.00 9.12 -12.57
N ILE A 222 14.79 8.67 -11.33
CA ILE A 222 15.38 9.34 -10.19
C ILE A 222 16.84 8.91 -10.20
N VAL A 223 17.69 9.74 -10.80
CA VAL A 223 19.14 9.53 -10.77
C VAL A 223 19.54 9.50 -9.31
N SER A 224 19.83 8.30 -8.79
CA SER A 224 20.57 8.16 -7.56
C SER A 224 21.83 9.00 -7.72
N GLN A 225 22.04 9.95 -6.81
CA GLN A 225 23.33 10.64 -6.72
C GLN A 225 24.46 9.59 -6.82
N PRO A 226 25.59 9.90 -7.48
CA PRO A 226 26.67 8.95 -7.63
C PRO A 226 27.06 8.40 -6.27
N THR A 227 27.07 7.07 -6.16
CA THR A 227 27.61 6.35 -5.01
C THR A 227 29.00 6.92 -4.71
N PRO A 228 29.27 7.45 -3.52
CA PRO A 228 30.64 7.81 -3.18
C PRO A 228 31.46 6.52 -3.25
N THR A 229 32.44 6.49 -4.16
CA THR A 229 33.43 5.43 -4.24
C THR A 229 34.15 5.35 -2.89
N PHE A 230 33.79 4.35 -2.09
CA PHE A 230 34.57 3.98 -0.91
C PHE A 230 35.91 3.41 -1.38
N LYS A 231 36.95 4.23 -1.35
CA LYS A 231 38.31 3.69 -1.17
C LYS A 231 38.41 3.22 0.28
N PRO A 232 38.70 1.94 0.56
CA PRO A 232 38.93 1.49 1.93
C PRO A 232 40.10 2.29 2.53
N GLN A 233 39.82 3.08 3.56
CA GLN A 233 40.87 3.75 4.32
C GLN A 233 41.26 2.84 5.49
N PRO A 234 42.56 2.56 5.72
CA PRO A 234 42.98 1.68 6.80
C PRO A 234 42.59 2.25 8.16
N PRO A 235 42.40 1.39 9.18
CA PRO A 235 41.82 1.80 10.46
C PRO A 235 42.74 2.80 11.15
N LYS A 236 42.25 4.01 11.43
CA LYS A 236 42.90 4.94 12.36
C LYS A 236 42.45 4.60 13.77
N SER A 237 43.42 4.31 14.64
CA SER A 237 43.24 4.15 16.07
C SER A 237 42.68 5.43 16.70
N GLN A 238 41.57 5.32 17.44
CA GLN A 238 41.08 6.39 18.31
C GLN A 238 41.51 6.13 19.76
N PRO A 239 41.95 7.17 20.51
CA PRO A 239 42.20 7.05 21.94
C PRO A 239 40.90 7.01 22.73
N ARG A 240 40.94 6.23 23.81
CA ARG A 240 39.88 6.00 24.79
C ARG A 240 39.75 7.21 25.72
N THR A 241 38.56 7.79 25.86
CA THR A 241 38.20 8.60 27.03
C THR A 241 36.91 8.08 27.68
N SER A 242 36.90 8.19 29.00
CA SER A 242 35.97 7.58 29.97
C SER A 242 34.56 8.21 29.96
N PRO A 243 33.53 7.52 30.46
CA PRO A 243 32.14 7.95 30.33
C PRO A 243 31.72 8.94 31.42
N THR A 244 31.06 10.03 31.02
CA THR A 244 30.32 10.93 31.91
C THR A 244 28.84 10.54 31.91
N ALA A 245 28.28 10.35 33.11
CA ALA A 245 26.90 9.95 33.34
C ALA A 245 25.89 10.96 32.78
N THR A 246 24.86 10.44 32.10
CA THR A 246 23.65 11.18 31.68
C THR A 246 22.44 10.53 32.37
N PRO A 247 21.40 11.28 32.79
CA PRO A 247 20.33 10.74 33.61
C PRO A 247 19.42 9.80 32.81
N GLN A 248 19.04 8.71 33.47
CA GLN A 248 18.10 7.69 33.03
C GLN A 248 16.68 8.28 32.88
N PRO A 249 16.00 8.12 31.73
CA PRO A 249 14.55 8.35 31.66
C PRO A 249 13.84 7.21 32.39
N THR A 250 12.99 7.59 33.34
CA THR A 250 12.12 6.71 34.10
C THR A 250 11.09 6.06 33.16
N SER A 251 10.90 4.76 33.35
CA SER A 251 9.89 3.96 32.66
C SER A 251 8.49 4.40 33.06
N ASN A 252 7.68 4.81 32.09
CA ASN A 252 6.22 4.73 32.23
C ASN A 252 5.68 3.72 31.22
N LYS A 253 5.31 2.56 31.75
CA LYS A 253 4.53 1.53 31.07
C LYS A 253 3.11 2.08 30.85
N ASN A 254 2.61 2.04 29.61
CA ASN A 254 1.37 1.37 29.20
C ASN A 254 0.70 2.00 27.95
N ASN A 255 0.63 1.14 26.91
CA ASN A 255 -0.41 1.05 25.87
C ASN A 255 -0.14 1.72 24.50
N SER A 256 0.81 1.14 23.76
CA SER A 256 0.74 0.99 22.29
C SER A 256 -0.22 -0.16 21.93
N PRO A 257 -0.85 -0.24 20.74
CA PRO A 257 -1.56 -1.44 20.32
C PRO A 257 -0.54 -2.52 19.93
N THR A 258 0.12 -3.08 20.93
CA THR A 258 1.05 -4.22 20.83
C THR A 258 0.32 -5.55 20.93
N ASP A 259 -1.00 -5.53 21.00
CA ASP A 259 -1.79 -6.71 21.34
C ASP A 259 -2.04 -7.53 20.08
N PHE A 260 -1.05 -8.35 19.73
CA PHE A 260 -1.28 -9.53 18.91
C PHE A 260 -2.24 -10.45 19.66
N TYR A 261 -3.46 -10.56 19.17
CA TYR A 261 -4.41 -11.56 19.64
C TYR A 261 -4.51 -12.69 18.62
N LEU A 262 -4.76 -13.89 19.11
CA LEU A 262 -5.01 -15.04 18.26
C LEU A 262 -6.33 -14.83 17.50
N ALA A 263 -6.24 -14.37 16.25
CA ALA A 263 -7.41 -14.12 15.42
C ALA A 263 -8.06 -15.41 14.91
N ASN A 264 -7.27 -16.43 14.59
CA ASN A 264 -7.75 -17.73 14.12
C ASN A 264 -6.70 -18.84 14.32
N THR A 265 -7.16 -20.08 14.49
CA THR A 265 -6.33 -21.29 14.50
C THR A 265 -6.76 -22.22 13.37
N PHE A 266 -5.89 -22.45 12.38
CA PHE A 266 -6.19 -23.34 11.26
C PHE A 266 -5.79 -24.77 11.61
N LYS A 267 -6.79 -25.63 11.86
CA LYS A 267 -6.58 -27.04 12.19
C LYS A 267 -6.79 -27.91 10.95
N GLY A 268 -5.88 -28.85 10.69
CA GLY A 268 -6.07 -29.84 9.64
C GLY A 268 -4.81 -30.51 9.09
N HIS A 269 -3.61 -30.02 9.41
CA HIS A 269 -2.38 -30.81 9.24
C HIS A 269 -2.31 -31.90 10.32
N SER A 270 -1.80 -33.09 9.96
CA SER A 270 -1.67 -34.22 10.89
C SER A 270 -0.31 -34.30 11.56
N SER A 271 0.57 -33.32 11.30
CA SER A 271 1.90 -33.21 11.90
C SER A 271 2.38 -31.75 11.87
N TYR A 272 3.64 -31.51 12.30
CA TYR A 272 4.22 -30.16 12.43
C TYR A 272 4.11 -29.33 11.15
N VAL A 273 3.77 -28.05 11.30
CA VAL A 273 3.78 -27.08 10.20
C VAL A 273 5.13 -26.37 10.22
N TYR A 274 5.87 -26.42 9.12
CA TYR A 274 7.21 -25.83 9.02
C TYR A 274 7.23 -24.48 8.32
N SER A 275 6.27 -24.22 7.44
CA SER A 275 6.27 -23.01 6.62
C SER A 275 4.87 -22.56 6.31
N VAL A 276 4.67 -21.25 6.25
CA VAL A 276 3.43 -20.61 5.81
C VAL A 276 3.74 -19.47 4.86
N ALA A 277 2.85 -19.22 3.89
CA ALA A 277 2.92 -18.09 2.97
C ALA A 277 1.51 -17.54 2.75
N ILE A 278 1.35 -16.22 2.84
CA ILE A 278 0.10 -15.54 2.53
C ILE A 278 0.17 -15.01 1.10
N SER A 279 -0.90 -15.15 0.33
CA SER A 279 -0.99 -14.58 -1.02
C SER A 279 -1.00 -13.05 -0.96
N ALA A 280 -0.52 -12.40 -2.02
CA ALA A 280 -0.42 -10.93 -2.06
C ALA A 280 -1.78 -10.22 -1.91
N ASP A 281 -2.87 -10.87 -2.33
CA ASP A 281 -4.23 -10.36 -2.14
C ASP A 281 -4.78 -10.56 -0.71
N GLY A 282 -4.02 -11.19 0.19
CA GLY A 282 -4.42 -11.47 1.58
C GLY A 282 -5.56 -12.46 1.73
N ARG A 283 -6.00 -13.14 0.66
CA ARG A 283 -7.17 -14.03 0.69
C ARG A 283 -6.83 -15.48 0.97
N THR A 284 -5.61 -15.89 0.66
CA THR A 284 -5.17 -17.28 0.74
C THR A 284 -3.93 -17.43 1.60
N LEU A 285 -3.87 -18.51 2.36
CA LEU A 285 -2.67 -18.96 3.07
C LEU A 285 -2.28 -20.33 2.53
N ALA A 286 -1.00 -20.54 2.23
CA ALA A 286 -0.42 -21.85 2.01
C ALA A 286 0.37 -22.27 3.25
N SER A 287 0.30 -23.54 3.63
CA SER A 287 1.10 -24.11 4.72
C SER A 287 1.75 -25.42 4.28
N GLY A 288 3.03 -25.60 4.56
CA GLY A 288 3.79 -26.84 4.35
C GLY A 288 4.07 -27.57 5.66
N SER A 289 3.96 -28.90 5.68
CA SER A 289 4.01 -29.72 6.90
C SER A 289 4.87 -30.98 6.78
N TYR A 290 5.29 -31.51 7.94
CA TYR A 290 5.85 -32.86 8.08
C TYR A 290 4.91 -33.97 7.58
N ASP A 291 3.59 -33.71 7.51
CA ASP A 291 2.62 -34.65 6.93
C ASP A 291 2.73 -34.82 5.41
N LYS A 292 3.76 -34.23 4.79
CA LYS A 292 4.13 -34.30 3.37
C LYS A 292 3.20 -33.53 2.44
N ASN A 293 2.22 -32.81 2.99
CA ASN A 293 1.26 -32.05 2.20
C ASN A 293 1.47 -30.53 2.33
N ILE A 294 0.95 -29.84 1.32
CA ILE A 294 0.69 -28.40 1.39
C ILE A 294 -0.82 -28.22 1.53
N LYS A 295 -1.27 -27.33 2.40
CA LYS A 295 -2.68 -26.96 2.51
C LYS A 295 -2.87 -25.50 2.14
N ILE A 296 -3.92 -25.25 1.35
CA ILE A 296 -4.35 -23.92 0.94
C ILE A 296 -5.62 -23.58 1.70
N TRP A 297 -5.63 -22.45 2.37
CA TRP A 297 -6.67 -22.00 3.28
C TRP A 297 -7.23 -20.68 2.80
N ASN A 298 -8.52 -20.47 3.05
CA ASN A 298 -9.09 -19.14 3.01
C ASN A 298 -8.67 -18.40 4.30
N LEU A 299 -7.93 -17.31 4.17
CA LEU A 299 -7.33 -16.63 5.33
C LEU A 299 -8.40 -16.02 6.26
N ALA A 300 -9.47 -15.46 5.69
CA ALA A 300 -10.53 -14.80 6.46
C ALA A 300 -11.38 -15.80 7.27
N THR A 301 -11.72 -16.94 6.68
CA THR A 301 -12.63 -17.92 7.29
C THR A 301 -11.94 -19.10 7.97
N GLY A 302 -10.63 -19.26 7.74
CA GLY A 302 -9.86 -20.42 8.18
C GLY A 302 -10.25 -21.75 7.52
N LYS A 303 -11.12 -21.73 6.50
CA LYS A 303 -11.56 -22.94 5.80
C LYS A 303 -10.47 -23.48 4.88
N LEU A 304 -10.26 -24.79 4.93
CA LEU A 304 -9.39 -25.50 3.99
C LEU A 304 -10.00 -25.45 2.58
N ILE A 305 -9.28 -24.86 1.63
CA ILE A 305 -9.68 -24.79 0.21
C ILE A 305 -9.20 -26.03 -0.54
N ARG A 306 -7.93 -26.43 -0.32
CA ARG A 306 -7.30 -27.52 -1.06
C ARG A 306 -6.14 -28.13 -0.30
N THR A 307 -5.91 -29.42 -0.49
CA THR A 307 -4.66 -30.11 -0.12
C THR A 307 -3.90 -30.43 -1.40
N LEU A 308 -2.62 -30.10 -1.45
CA LEU A 308 -1.70 -30.44 -2.52
C LEU A 308 -0.76 -31.55 -2.00
N SER A 309 -0.88 -32.72 -2.60
CA SER A 309 -0.06 -33.90 -2.31
C SER A 309 0.93 -34.11 -3.45
N GLY A 310 2.18 -34.45 -3.12
CA GLY A 310 3.19 -34.72 -4.13
C GLY A 310 4.63 -34.75 -3.65
N HIS A 311 4.92 -34.21 -2.46
CA HIS A 311 6.20 -34.46 -1.78
C HIS A 311 6.20 -35.83 -1.11
N SER A 312 7.32 -36.55 -1.15
CA SER A 312 7.46 -37.86 -0.49
C SER A 312 8.00 -37.76 0.94
N HIS A 313 8.47 -36.56 1.32
CA HIS A 313 8.93 -36.19 2.66
C HIS A 313 8.31 -34.84 3.10
N ALA A 314 8.58 -34.43 4.34
CA ALA A 314 8.18 -33.14 4.91
C ALA A 314 8.37 -31.95 3.95
N VAL A 315 7.38 -31.07 3.90
CA VAL A 315 7.45 -29.80 3.16
C VAL A 315 8.04 -28.74 4.09
N LEU A 316 9.25 -28.28 3.78
CA LEU A 316 10.03 -27.42 4.65
C LEU A 316 9.85 -25.93 4.32
N SER A 317 9.44 -25.61 3.09
CA SER A 317 9.23 -24.23 2.64
C SER A 317 8.09 -24.15 1.64
N VAL A 318 7.29 -23.09 1.72
CA VAL A 318 6.30 -22.69 0.72
C VAL A 318 6.44 -21.20 0.40
N ALA A 319 6.23 -20.82 -0.86
CA ALA A 319 6.16 -19.44 -1.31
C ALA A 319 5.08 -19.29 -2.38
N ILE A 320 4.33 -18.19 -2.36
CA ILE A 320 3.34 -17.85 -3.38
C ILE A 320 3.91 -16.70 -4.22
N SER A 321 3.79 -16.79 -5.54
CA SER A 321 4.19 -15.71 -6.45
C SER A 321 3.31 -14.48 -6.24
N PRO A 322 3.82 -13.26 -6.52
CA PRO A 322 3.04 -12.03 -6.33
C PRO A 322 1.71 -11.99 -7.10
N ASP A 323 1.65 -12.63 -8.28
CA ASP A 323 0.43 -12.75 -9.07
C ASP A 323 -0.58 -13.79 -8.53
N GLY A 324 -0.22 -14.52 -7.47
CA GLY A 324 -1.03 -15.57 -6.85
C GLY A 324 -1.19 -16.84 -7.69
N ARG A 325 -0.58 -16.91 -8.88
CA ARG A 325 -0.81 -17.99 -9.86
C ARG A 325 0.14 -19.17 -9.70
N THR A 326 1.27 -18.95 -9.05
CA THR A 326 2.33 -19.95 -8.85
C THR A 326 2.63 -20.12 -7.38
N LEU A 327 2.72 -21.36 -6.91
CA LEU A 327 3.25 -21.71 -5.60
C LEU A 327 4.51 -22.54 -5.80
N ALA A 328 5.58 -22.22 -5.09
CA ALA A 328 6.80 -23.02 -5.01
C ALA A 328 6.87 -23.70 -3.64
N SER A 329 7.31 -24.95 -3.61
CA SER A 329 7.54 -25.67 -2.36
C SER A 329 8.86 -26.43 -2.38
N GLY A 330 9.59 -26.40 -1.26
CA GLY A 330 10.80 -27.19 -1.04
C GLY A 330 10.56 -28.30 -0.02
N GLY A 331 10.96 -29.53 -0.36
CA GLY A 331 10.75 -30.71 0.48
C GLY A 331 12.03 -31.37 0.97
N GLY A 332 11.94 -32.10 2.08
CA GLY A 332 13.01 -32.99 2.57
C GLY A 332 13.28 -34.17 1.63
N ASP A 333 12.47 -34.35 0.59
CA ASP A 333 12.69 -35.28 -0.51
C ASP A 333 13.71 -34.77 -1.53
N LYS A 334 14.39 -33.65 -1.22
CA LYS A 334 15.41 -32.99 -2.04
C LYS A 334 14.84 -32.44 -3.35
N THR A 335 13.54 -32.17 -3.41
CA THR A 335 12.89 -31.60 -4.59
C THR A 335 12.29 -30.22 -4.34
N ILE A 336 12.22 -29.42 -5.41
CA ILE A 336 11.38 -28.23 -5.50
C ILE A 336 10.20 -28.56 -6.41
N LYS A 337 8.99 -28.20 -6.00
CA LYS A 337 7.78 -28.38 -6.81
C LYS A 337 7.11 -27.04 -7.08
N ILE A 338 6.65 -26.88 -8.32
CA ILE A 338 5.93 -25.70 -8.78
C ILE A 338 4.49 -26.10 -9.05
N TRP A 339 3.57 -25.40 -8.40
CA TRP A 339 2.13 -25.61 -8.49
C TRP A 339 1.52 -24.40 -9.17
N ARG A 340 0.69 -24.63 -10.19
CA ARG A 340 -0.02 -23.56 -10.89
C ARG A 340 -1.52 -23.72 -10.76
N VAL A 341 -2.22 -22.58 -10.65
CA VAL A 341 -3.67 -22.55 -10.78
C VAL A 341 -4.00 -22.65 -12.26
N SER A 342 -4.67 -23.72 -12.69
CA SER A 342 -5.15 -23.84 -14.07
C SER A 342 -6.18 -22.75 -14.33
N GLY A 343 -5.88 -21.85 -15.27
CA GLY A 343 -6.90 -21.00 -15.86
C GLY A 343 -7.94 -21.89 -16.53
N ARG A 344 -9.22 -21.70 -16.19
CA ARG A 344 -10.32 -22.05 -17.08
C ARG A 344 -10.81 -20.75 -17.69
#